data_AF-A0A950QRB9-F1
#
_entry.id   AF-A0A950QRB9-F1
#
_cell.length_a   1.000
_cell.length_b   1.000
_cell.length_c   1.000
_cell.angle_alpha   90.00
_cell.angle_beta   90.00
_cell.angle_gamma   90.00
#
_symmetry.space_group_name_H-M   'P 1'
#
loop_
_entity.id
_entity.type
_entity.pdbx_description
1 polymer ?
#
loop_
_entity_poly.entity_id
_entity_poly.type
_entity_poly.pdbx_seq_one_letter_code
_entity_poly.pdbx_strand_id
1 'polypeptide(L)'
;MLKLKLTAVGLLAIAVSFSTGCNPQPKHPNQINAFDGASYDSLTLAHAALTSLRMQVATTYPQYKTVFNQAAASYGTAYSAYSLFRIAPAGQASAALAISNLTVSLVTLENAFQTDMHVTPNFVSAVRTRAQQVRNGVGAKITISDILSELEIAATIAATVPGTQPYSELAMIVIKTTQEAIAAYTLEVGRPIDLSTIQPIPAIS
;
A
#
# COMPACT_ATOMS: atom_id res chain seq x y z
N MET A 1 -25.78 -12.86 20.54
CA MET A 1 -25.27 -12.86 19.15
C MET A 1 -25.52 -11.49 18.54
N LEU A 2 -24.54 -10.58 18.63
CA LEU A 2 -24.67 -9.21 18.12
C LEU A 2 -24.35 -9.22 16.62
N LYS A 3 -25.35 -8.97 15.77
CA LYS A 3 -25.15 -8.82 14.32
C LYS A 3 -24.49 -7.48 14.06
N LEU A 4 -23.17 -7.47 13.89
CA LEU A 4 -22.41 -6.30 13.48
C LEU A 4 -22.70 -6.03 11.99
N LYS A 5 -23.77 -5.26 11.72
CA LYS A 5 -24.00 -4.69 10.39
C LYS A 5 -23.07 -3.47 10.25
N LEU A 6 -21.79 -3.73 9.94
CA LEU A 6 -20.89 -2.65 9.54
C LEU A 6 -21.34 -2.15 8.17
N THR A 7 -21.89 -0.94 8.18
CA THR A 7 -22.28 -0.17 7.00
C THR A 7 -21.08 0.02 6.07
N ALA A 8 -20.99 -0.83 5.05
CA ALA A 8 -20.03 -0.76 3.94
C ALA A 8 -20.08 0.58 3.14
N VAL A 9 -21.08 1.43 3.40
CA VAL A 9 -21.31 2.69 2.69
C VAL A 9 -20.32 3.79 3.09
N GLY A 10 -19.69 3.70 4.28
CA GLY A 10 -18.68 4.68 4.71
C GLY A 10 -17.28 4.48 4.09
N LEU A 11 -16.94 3.26 3.65
CA LEU A 11 -15.59 2.93 3.17
C LEU A 11 -15.30 3.42 1.74
N LEU A 12 -16.31 3.58 0.89
CA LEU A 12 -16.12 4.02 -0.50
C LEU A 12 -15.72 5.50 -0.63
N ALA A 13 -15.97 6.32 0.38
CA ALA A 13 -15.67 7.76 0.32
C ALA A 13 -14.17 8.06 0.55
N ILE A 14 -13.46 7.21 1.29
CA ILE A 14 -12.04 7.46 1.63
C ILE A 14 -11.14 7.13 0.44
N ALA A 15 -11.43 6.05 -0.30
CA ALA A 15 -10.65 5.57 -1.45
C ALA A 15 -10.67 6.50 -2.69
N VAL A 16 -11.44 7.60 -2.67
CA VAL A 16 -11.56 8.54 -3.81
C VAL A 16 -11.16 9.97 -3.40
N SER A 17 -10.82 10.19 -2.12
CA SER A 17 -10.54 11.54 -1.60
C SER A 17 -9.16 12.07 -1.97
N PHE A 18 -8.20 11.20 -2.33
CA PHE A 18 -6.84 11.62 -2.69
C PHE A 18 -6.58 11.65 -4.20
N SER A 19 -7.56 11.26 -5.01
CA SER A 19 -7.41 11.16 -6.45
C SER A 19 -8.00 12.34 -7.23
N THR A 20 -8.51 13.37 -6.55
CA THR A 20 -8.86 14.64 -7.17
C THR A 20 -7.60 15.51 -7.27
N GLY A 21 -7.19 15.81 -8.50
CA GLY A 21 -5.96 16.52 -8.83
C GLY A 21 -5.69 17.81 -8.02
N CYS A 22 -4.40 18.08 -7.85
CA CYS A 22 -3.83 19.30 -7.27
C CYS A 22 -4.00 19.52 -5.76
N ASN A 23 -3.88 18.47 -4.94
CA ASN A 23 -3.40 18.71 -3.57
C ASN A 23 -1.88 18.57 -3.55
N PRO A 24 -1.10 19.64 -3.33
CA PRO A 24 0.34 19.50 -3.19
C PRO A 24 0.60 18.59 -2.00
N GLN A 25 1.32 17.49 -2.23
CA GLN A 25 1.83 16.64 -1.15
C GLN A 25 2.50 17.56 -0.11
N PRO A 26 2.13 17.46 1.18
CA PRO A 26 2.75 18.29 2.20
C PRO A 26 4.26 18.12 2.16
N LYS A 27 4.97 19.24 2.02
CA LYS A 27 6.43 19.24 1.92
C LYS A 27 7.05 18.88 3.27
N HIS A 28 7.91 17.87 3.29
CA HIS A 28 8.71 17.59 4.49
C HIS A 28 9.80 18.67 4.66
N PRO A 29 10.07 19.14 5.90
CA PRO A 29 11.04 20.19 6.17
C PRO A 29 12.45 19.93 5.63
N ASN A 30 12.88 18.67 5.60
CA ASN A 30 14.22 18.24 5.15
C ASN A 30 14.21 17.47 3.82
N GLN A 31 13.14 17.55 3.01
CA GLN A 31 13.14 16.90 1.70
C GLN A 31 14.11 17.58 0.72
N ILE A 32 14.89 16.79 0.00
CA ILE A 32 15.83 17.24 -1.05
C ILE A 32 15.06 17.81 -2.25
N ASN A 33 14.01 17.10 -2.66
CA ASN A 33 13.13 17.47 -3.77
C ASN A 33 11.76 16.78 -3.60
N ALA A 34 10.85 16.94 -4.58
CA ALA A 34 9.54 16.30 -4.52
C ALA A 34 9.60 14.76 -4.56
N PHE A 35 10.60 14.20 -5.25
CA PHE A 35 10.80 12.76 -5.28
C PHE A 35 11.20 12.21 -3.91
N ASP A 36 12.04 12.93 -3.15
CA ASP A 36 12.46 12.54 -1.80
C ASP A 36 11.26 12.39 -0.86
N GLY A 37 10.40 13.41 -0.80
CA GLY A 37 9.18 13.35 0.00
C GLY A 37 8.24 12.23 -0.45
N ALA A 38 7.97 12.13 -1.77
CA ALA A 38 7.07 11.10 -2.29
C ALA A 38 7.58 9.68 -2.03
N SER A 39 8.89 9.48 -2.08
CA SER A 39 9.53 8.19 -1.80
C SER A 39 9.41 7.81 -0.32
N TYR A 40 9.67 8.75 0.59
CA TYR A 40 9.51 8.51 2.03
C TYR A 40 8.08 8.08 2.36
N ASP A 41 7.10 8.87 1.94
CA ASP A 41 5.69 8.59 2.23
C ASP A 41 5.22 7.25 1.62
N SER A 42 5.68 6.93 0.40
CA SER A 42 5.41 5.63 -0.24
C SER A 42 5.99 4.47 0.57
N LEU A 43 7.22 4.61 1.08
CA LEU A 43 7.87 3.61 1.91
C LEU A 43 7.23 3.52 3.30
N THR A 44 6.74 4.62 3.87
CA THR A 44 5.98 4.63 5.13
C THR A 44 4.67 3.85 5.00
N LEU A 45 3.92 4.07 3.92
CA LEU A 45 2.71 3.30 3.61
C LEU A 45 3.00 1.81 3.47
N ALA A 46 3.99 1.46 2.63
CA ALA A 46 4.36 0.06 2.40
C ALA A 46 4.87 -0.63 3.67
N HIS A 47 5.69 0.07 4.47
CA HIS A 47 6.22 -0.43 5.73
C HIS A 47 5.09 -0.78 6.70
N ALA A 48 4.17 0.15 6.92
CA ALA A 48 3.05 -0.04 7.82
C ALA A 48 2.13 -1.19 7.35
N ALA A 49 1.82 -1.24 6.05
CA ALA A 49 1.00 -2.31 5.47
C ALA A 49 1.64 -3.69 5.66
N LEU A 50 2.90 -3.84 5.23
CA LEU A 50 3.60 -5.12 5.33
C LEU A 50 3.87 -5.54 6.78
N THR A 51 4.14 -4.59 7.68
CA THR A 51 4.32 -4.88 9.11
C THR A 51 3.03 -5.38 9.75
N SER A 52 1.89 -4.76 9.44
CA SER A 52 0.57 -5.19 9.89
C SER A 52 0.22 -6.61 9.41
N LEU A 53 0.48 -6.89 8.13
CA LEU A 53 0.21 -8.20 7.53
C LEU A 53 1.11 -9.31 8.05
N ARG A 54 2.34 -8.99 8.44
CA ARG A 54 3.37 -9.99 8.75
C ARG A 54 2.90 -11.04 9.76
N MET A 55 2.29 -10.61 10.86
CA MET A 55 1.82 -11.52 11.89
C MET A 55 0.72 -12.44 11.35
N GLN A 56 -0.25 -11.88 10.62
CA GLN A 56 -1.36 -12.66 10.07
C GLN A 56 -0.90 -13.69 9.05
N VAL A 57 0.06 -13.35 8.18
CA VAL A 57 0.66 -14.29 7.23
C VAL A 57 1.46 -15.36 7.98
N ALA A 58 2.19 -15.00 9.04
CA ALA A 58 2.99 -15.96 9.79
C ALA A 58 2.16 -16.99 10.55
N THR A 59 1.00 -16.60 11.08
CA THR A 59 0.21 -17.45 11.99
C THR A 59 -1.06 -18.02 11.36
N THR A 60 -1.77 -17.21 10.59
CA THR A 60 -3.16 -17.49 10.18
C THR A 60 -3.24 -17.88 8.72
N TYR A 61 -2.40 -17.27 7.86
CA TYR A 61 -2.40 -17.49 6.42
C TYR A 61 -1.00 -17.85 5.87
N PRO A 62 -0.38 -18.94 6.37
CA PRO A 62 0.98 -19.33 5.99
C PRO A 62 1.13 -19.65 4.49
N GLN A 63 0.03 -19.93 3.78
CA GLN A 63 0.07 -20.12 2.33
C GLN A 63 0.56 -18.89 1.56
N TYR A 64 0.40 -17.67 2.11
CA TYR A 64 0.89 -16.44 1.47
C TYR A 64 2.33 -16.08 1.84
N LYS A 65 3.01 -16.91 2.65
CA LYS A 65 4.36 -16.63 3.13
C LYS A 65 5.35 -16.34 2.01
N THR A 66 5.33 -17.11 0.93
CA THR A 66 6.24 -16.92 -0.22
C THR A 66 6.05 -15.56 -0.87
N VAL A 67 4.80 -15.19 -1.20
CA VAL A 67 4.49 -13.91 -1.86
C VAL A 67 4.68 -12.72 -0.91
N PHE A 68 4.40 -12.89 0.38
CA PHE A 68 4.71 -11.90 1.41
C PHE A 68 6.22 -11.64 1.51
N ASN A 69 7.03 -12.70 1.59
CA ASN A 69 8.49 -12.58 1.69
C ASN A 69 9.09 -11.91 0.43
N GLN A 70 8.51 -12.14 -0.75
CA GLN A 70 8.89 -11.43 -1.97
C GLN A 70 8.60 -9.92 -1.86
N ALA A 71 7.40 -9.54 -1.39
CA ALA A 71 7.06 -8.14 -1.17
C ALA A 71 7.94 -7.47 -0.10
N ALA A 72 8.22 -8.17 1.01
CA ALA A 72 9.13 -7.69 2.06
C ALA A 72 10.57 -7.50 1.56
N ALA A 73 11.09 -8.41 0.72
CA ALA A 73 12.40 -8.28 0.10
C ALA A 73 12.46 -7.11 -0.90
N SER A 74 11.40 -6.93 -1.69
CA SER A 74 11.26 -5.79 -2.60
C SER A 74 11.23 -4.46 -1.84
N TYR A 75 10.51 -4.41 -0.71
CA TYR A 75 10.51 -3.27 0.20
C TYR A 75 11.91 -2.98 0.75
N GLY A 76 12.65 -3.99 1.21
CA GLY A 76 14.03 -3.82 1.69
C GLY A 76 14.97 -3.28 0.60
N THR A 77 14.77 -3.70 -0.65
CA THR A 77 15.51 -3.18 -1.82
C THR A 77 15.18 -1.71 -2.08
N ALA A 78 13.89 -1.35 -2.06
CA ALA A 78 13.43 0.03 -2.23
C ALA A 78 13.91 0.96 -1.10
N TYR A 79 13.82 0.51 0.15
CA TYR A 79 14.35 1.22 1.33
C TYR A 79 15.86 1.48 1.19
N SER A 80 16.63 0.46 0.79
CA SER A 80 18.08 0.60 0.63
C SER A 80 18.43 1.58 -0.49
N ALA A 81 17.76 1.47 -1.64
CA ALA A 81 17.99 2.37 -2.77
C ALA A 81 17.61 3.83 -2.44
N TYR A 82 16.50 4.03 -1.71
CA TYR A 82 16.08 5.35 -1.24
C TYR A 82 17.06 5.94 -0.22
N SER A 83 17.50 5.14 0.75
CA SER A 83 18.50 5.54 1.75
C SER A 83 19.81 5.98 1.09
N LEU A 84 20.27 5.23 0.08
CA LEU A 84 21.44 5.60 -0.73
C LEU A 84 21.22 6.89 -1.52
N PHE A 85 20.05 7.09 -2.12
CA PHE A 85 19.71 8.34 -2.82
C PHE A 85 19.82 9.56 -1.89
N ARG A 86 19.37 9.45 -0.63
CA ARG A 86 19.49 10.57 0.33
C ARG A 86 20.93 10.92 0.71
N ILE A 87 21.87 9.98 0.55
CA ILE A 87 23.30 10.21 0.73
C ILE A 87 23.94 10.73 -0.56
N ALA A 88 23.52 10.20 -1.72
CA ALA A 88 24.05 10.51 -3.03
C ALA A 88 22.92 10.71 -4.06
N PRO A 89 22.50 11.97 -4.35
CA PRO A 89 21.33 12.26 -5.19
C PRO A 89 21.36 11.69 -6.61
N ALA A 90 22.54 11.31 -7.12
CA ALA A 90 22.68 10.60 -8.40
C ALA A 90 21.92 9.25 -8.43
N GLY A 91 21.60 8.67 -7.26
CA GLY A 91 20.85 7.41 -7.12
C GLY A 91 19.34 7.51 -7.36
N GLN A 92 18.80 8.68 -7.72
CA GLN A 92 17.36 8.90 -7.87
C GLN A 92 16.68 7.91 -8.83
N ALA A 93 17.30 7.60 -9.97
CA ALA A 93 16.73 6.66 -10.95
C ALA A 93 16.64 5.23 -10.40
N SER A 94 17.67 4.77 -9.67
CA SER A 94 17.69 3.46 -9.04
C SER A 94 16.64 3.36 -7.92
N ALA A 95 16.49 4.42 -7.11
CA ALA A 95 15.46 4.49 -6.08
C ALA A 95 14.04 4.45 -6.70
N ALA A 96 13.80 5.22 -7.76
CA ALA A 96 12.52 5.22 -8.47
C ALA A 96 12.17 3.84 -9.04
N LEU A 97 13.13 3.15 -9.66
CA LEU A 97 12.94 1.80 -10.16
C LEU A 97 12.62 0.81 -9.04
N ALA A 98 13.35 0.87 -7.92
CA ALA A 98 13.13 -0.03 -6.80
C ALA A 98 11.74 0.18 -6.16
N ILE A 99 11.28 1.42 -6.02
CA ILE A 99 9.94 1.76 -5.53
C ILE A 99 8.86 1.25 -6.50
N SER A 100 9.08 1.37 -7.82
CA SER A 100 8.16 0.81 -8.83
C SER A 100 8.05 -0.72 -8.70
N ASN A 101 9.18 -1.42 -8.52
CA ASN A 101 9.20 -2.87 -8.32
C ASN A 101 8.52 -3.29 -7.00
N LEU A 102 8.60 -2.45 -5.96
CA LEU A 102 7.84 -2.64 -4.74
C LEU A 102 6.33 -2.58 -5.01
N THR A 103 5.84 -1.58 -5.75
CA THR A 103 4.42 -1.48 -6.13
C THR A 103 3.95 -2.76 -6.84
N VAL A 104 4.73 -3.27 -7.81
CA VAL A 104 4.41 -4.54 -8.51
C VAL A 104 4.34 -5.73 -7.54
N SER A 105 5.24 -5.78 -6.56
CA SER A 105 5.27 -6.86 -5.57
C SER A 105 4.07 -6.80 -4.61
N LEU A 106 3.65 -5.59 -4.22
CA LEU A 106 2.44 -5.38 -3.40
C LEU A 106 1.17 -5.79 -4.15
N VAL A 107 1.06 -5.44 -5.44
CA VAL A 107 -0.05 -5.89 -6.31
C VAL A 107 -0.07 -7.42 -6.46
N THR A 108 1.11 -8.05 -6.54
CA THR A 108 1.21 -9.52 -6.59
C THR A 108 0.71 -10.17 -5.30
N LEU A 109 1.08 -9.61 -4.15
CA LEU A 109 0.57 -10.05 -2.84
C LEU A 109 -0.95 -9.87 -2.74
N GLU A 110 -1.47 -8.72 -3.16
CA GLU A 110 -2.90 -8.43 -3.21
C GLU A 110 -3.65 -9.44 -4.11
N ASN A 111 -3.15 -9.71 -5.31
CA ASN A 111 -3.74 -10.71 -6.22
C ASN A 111 -3.85 -12.10 -5.57
N ALA A 112 -2.84 -12.49 -4.78
CA ALA A 112 -2.87 -13.75 -4.05
C ALA A 112 -4.00 -13.79 -3.01
N PHE A 113 -4.20 -12.71 -2.24
CA PHE A 113 -5.34 -12.61 -1.32
C PHE A 113 -6.68 -12.62 -2.07
N GLN A 114 -6.79 -11.91 -3.19
CA GLN A 114 -8.03 -11.80 -3.96
C GLN A 114 -8.49 -13.11 -4.56
N THR A 115 -7.54 -13.94 -5.00
CA THR A 115 -7.83 -15.26 -5.57
C THR A 115 -8.61 -16.11 -4.57
N ASP A 116 -8.21 -16.06 -3.30
CA ASP A 116 -8.85 -16.84 -2.24
C ASP A 116 -10.10 -16.14 -1.68
N MET A 117 -10.16 -14.80 -1.68
CA MET A 117 -11.38 -14.05 -1.32
C MET A 117 -12.58 -14.32 -2.25
N HIS A 118 -12.40 -15.11 -3.33
CA HIS A 118 -13.41 -15.46 -4.33
C HIS A 118 -14.15 -14.24 -4.90
N VAL A 119 -13.46 -13.11 -4.96
CA VAL A 119 -14.02 -11.91 -5.60
C VAL A 119 -14.11 -12.17 -7.10
N THR A 120 -15.25 -11.82 -7.70
CA THR A 120 -15.42 -12.07 -9.13
C THR A 120 -14.38 -11.30 -9.96
N PRO A 121 -13.70 -11.94 -10.94
CA PRO A 121 -12.66 -11.28 -11.74
C PRO A 121 -13.17 -10.02 -12.47
N ASN A 122 -14.44 -10.00 -12.88
CA ASN A 122 -15.08 -8.86 -13.52
C ASN A 122 -15.17 -7.64 -12.59
N PHE A 123 -15.46 -7.87 -11.30
CA PHE A 123 -15.52 -6.80 -10.32
C PHE A 123 -14.12 -6.24 -10.02
N VAL A 124 -13.14 -7.11 -9.79
CA VAL A 124 -11.72 -6.72 -9.61
C VAL A 124 -11.24 -5.88 -10.80
N SER A 125 -11.52 -6.33 -12.02
CA SER A 125 -11.19 -5.61 -13.25
C SER A 125 -11.87 -4.24 -13.33
N ALA A 126 -13.15 -4.15 -12.97
CA ALA A 126 -13.89 -2.89 -12.98
C ALA A 126 -13.33 -1.87 -11.97
N VAL A 127 -13.01 -2.30 -10.74
CA VAL A 127 -12.41 -1.44 -9.72
C VAL A 127 -11.03 -0.96 -10.16
N ARG A 128 -10.19 -1.86 -10.68
CA ARG A 128 -8.85 -1.51 -11.19
C ARG A 128 -8.90 -0.58 -12.39
N THR A 129 -9.80 -0.83 -13.33
CA THR A 129 -10.01 0.01 -14.50
C THR A 129 -10.46 1.41 -14.09
N ARG A 130 -11.38 1.51 -13.13
CA ARG A 130 -11.83 2.81 -12.60
C ARG A 130 -10.71 3.56 -11.90
N ALA A 131 -9.90 2.87 -11.10
CA ALA A 131 -8.71 3.46 -10.48
C ALA A 131 -7.66 3.89 -11.52
N GLN A 132 -7.45 3.11 -12.59
CA GLN A 132 -6.58 3.50 -13.70
C GLN A 132 -7.12 4.70 -14.49
N GLN A 133 -8.42 4.80 -14.73
CA GLN A 133 -9.03 5.95 -15.40
C GLN A 133 -8.83 7.23 -14.59
N VAL A 134 -8.96 7.14 -13.27
CA VAL A 134 -8.68 8.23 -12.34
C VAL A 134 -7.19 8.60 -12.37
N ARG A 135 -6.27 7.62 -12.43
CA ARG A 135 -4.82 7.86 -12.54
C ARG A 135 -4.37 8.46 -13.88
N ASN A 136 -4.94 7.99 -14.99
CA ASN A 136 -4.60 8.45 -16.34
C ASN A 136 -5.03 9.89 -16.61
N GLY A 137 -5.93 10.45 -15.79
CA GLY A 137 -6.25 11.89 -15.78
C GLY A 137 -5.14 12.78 -15.19
N VAL A 138 -4.11 12.20 -14.56
CA VAL A 138 -3.09 12.93 -13.76
C VAL A 138 -1.67 12.89 -14.38
N GLY A 139 -1.45 12.08 -15.43
CA GLY A 139 -0.17 12.01 -16.15
C GLY A 139 0.90 11.15 -15.46
N ALA A 140 1.79 10.55 -16.26
CA ALA A 140 2.75 9.52 -15.86
C ALA A 140 3.91 10.06 -14.99
N LYS A 141 3.67 10.29 -13.71
CA LYS A 141 4.70 10.51 -12.68
C LYS A 141 4.45 9.53 -11.54
N ILE A 142 5.48 8.82 -11.10
CA ILE A 142 5.42 8.08 -9.83
C ILE A 142 5.12 9.11 -8.75
N THR A 143 4.00 8.95 -8.09
CA THR A 143 3.55 9.79 -6.97
C THR A 143 3.22 8.87 -5.79
N ILE A 144 3.14 9.38 -4.57
CA ILE A 144 2.58 8.63 -3.40
C ILE A 144 1.30 7.90 -3.77
N SER A 145 0.55 8.50 -4.68
CA SER A 145 -0.65 7.96 -5.29
C SER A 145 -0.49 6.49 -5.67
N ASP A 146 0.65 5.99 -6.13
CA ASP A 146 0.73 4.62 -6.64
C ASP A 146 0.59 3.57 -5.52
N ILE A 147 1.40 3.63 -4.46
CA ILE A 147 1.29 2.66 -3.35
C ILE A 147 0.00 2.88 -2.55
N LEU A 148 -0.37 4.15 -2.29
CA LEU A 148 -1.62 4.46 -1.60
C LEU A 148 -2.82 3.93 -2.40
N SER A 149 -2.87 4.18 -3.70
CA SER A 149 -3.95 3.72 -4.58
C SER A 149 -4.06 2.20 -4.58
N GLU A 150 -2.93 1.47 -4.69
CA GLU A 150 -3.00 0.01 -4.67
C GLU A 150 -3.52 -0.53 -3.32
N LEU A 151 -3.15 0.10 -2.19
CA LEU A 151 -3.72 -0.25 -0.88
C LEU A 151 -5.22 0.08 -0.77
N GLU A 152 -5.66 1.21 -1.31
CA GLU A 152 -7.08 1.62 -1.33
C GLU A 152 -7.93 0.75 -2.26
N ILE A 153 -7.39 0.35 -3.42
CA ILE A 153 -7.99 -0.62 -4.33
C ILE A 153 -8.16 -1.97 -3.60
N ALA A 154 -7.11 -2.45 -2.93
CA ALA A 154 -7.14 -3.69 -2.17
C ALA A 154 -8.24 -3.69 -1.11
N ALA A 155 -8.33 -2.61 -0.32
CA ALA A 155 -9.35 -2.44 0.70
C ALA A 155 -10.77 -2.35 0.10
N THR A 156 -10.93 -1.64 -1.03
CA THR A 156 -12.21 -1.53 -1.74
C THR A 156 -12.69 -2.89 -2.24
N ILE A 157 -11.77 -3.69 -2.78
CA ILE A 157 -12.07 -5.04 -3.26
C ILE A 157 -12.44 -5.93 -2.07
N ALA A 158 -11.65 -5.92 -1.00
CA ALA A 158 -11.91 -6.69 0.21
C ALA A 158 -13.26 -6.33 0.87
N ALA A 159 -13.66 -5.05 0.86
CA ALA A 159 -14.94 -4.61 1.41
C ALA A 159 -16.18 -5.20 0.71
N THR A 160 -16.01 -5.81 -0.47
CA THR A 160 -17.11 -6.49 -1.17
C THR A 160 -17.33 -7.93 -0.73
N VAL A 161 -16.41 -8.51 0.04
CA VAL A 161 -16.52 -9.89 0.53
C VAL A 161 -17.59 -9.94 1.64
N PRO A 162 -18.68 -10.71 1.46
CA PRO A 162 -19.69 -10.84 2.50
C PRO A 162 -19.13 -11.48 3.77
N GLY A 163 -19.51 -10.96 4.94
CA GLY A 163 -19.03 -11.45 6.25
C GLY A 163 -19.29 -12.94 6.53
N THR A 164 -20.18 -13.57 5.76
CA THR A 164 -20.55 -14.99 5.87
C THR A 164 -19.72 -15.93 4.98
N GLN A 165 -18.78 -15.40 4.18
CA GLN A 165 -17.92 -16.20 3.31
C GLN A 165 -16.67 -16.71 4.06
N PRO A 166 -16.06 -17.83 3.66
CA PRO A 166 -14.90 -18.44 4.32
C PRO A 166 -13.65 -17.54 4.43
N TYR A 167 -13.58 -16.45 3.66
CA TYR A 167 -12.44 -15.53 3.60
C TYR A 167 -12.80 -14.10 4.02
N SER A 168 -13.90 -13.91 4.75
CA SER A 168 -14.29 -12.61 5.29
C SER A 168 -13.26 -12.06 6.29
N GLU A 169 -12.58 -12.93 7.04
CA GLU A 169 -11.50 -12.54 7.95
C GLU A 169 -10.27 -12.02 7.19
N LEU A 170 -9.89 -12.67 6.08
CA LEU A 170 -8.81 -12.21 5.21
C LEU A 170 -9.14 -10.83 4.61
N ALA A 171 -10.38 -10.63 4.18
CA ALA A 171 -10.85 -9.33 3.70
C ALA A 171 -10.76 -8.24 4.78
N MET A 172 -11.17 -8.55 6.01
CA MET A 172 -11.04 -7.63 7.15
C MET A 172 -9.57 -7.29 7.46
N ILE A 173 -8.67 -8.24 7.31
CA ILE A 173 -7.23 -8.02 7.48
C ILE A 173 -6.70 -7.06 6.41
N VAL A 174 -7.07 -7.24 5.14
CA VAL A 174 -6.69 -6.33 4.06
C VAL A 174 -7.19 -4.91 4.33
N ILE A 175 -8.45 -4.75 4.73
CA ILE A 175 -9.03 -3.44 5.09
C ILE A 175 -8.27 -2.79 6.25
N LYS A 176 -8.05 -3.55 7.34
CA LYS A 176 -7.36 -3.05 8.54
C LYS A 176 -5.92 -2.65 8.22
N THR A 177 -5.23 -3.46 7.42
CA THR A 177 -3.87 -3.18 6.95
C THR A 177 -3.80 -1.83 6.23
N THR A 178 -4.72 -1.59 5.30
CA THR A 178 -4.79 -0.30 4.58
C THR A 178 -5.07 0.85 5.53
N GLN A 179 -5.97 0.69 6.51
CA GLN A 179 -6.26 1.72 7.51
C GLN A 179 -5.04 2.05 8.37
N GLU A 180 -4.30 1.03 8.82
CA GLU A 180 -3.07 1.22 9.61
C GLU A 180 -1.98 1.90 8.77
N ALA A 181 -1.86 1.57 7.48
CA ALA A 181 -0.96 2.24 6.57
C ALA A 181 -1.29 3.72 6.39
N ILE A 182 -2.57 4.04 6.15
CA ILE A 182 -3.04 5.44 6.01
C ILE A 182 -2.84 6.21 7.31
N ALA A 183 -3.09 5.59 8.47
CA ALA A 183 -2.87 6.21 9.77
C ALA A 183 -1.39 6.53 9.99
N ALA A 184 -0.48 5.59 9.69
CA ALA A 184 0.96 5.81 9.76
C ALA A 184 1.43 6.95 8.84
N TYR A 185 0.97 6.96 7.59
CA TYR A 185 1.24 8.06 6.66
C TYR A 185 0.74 9.40 7.19
N THR A 186 -0.50 9.46 7.70
CA THR A 186 -1.11 10.70 8.23
C THR A 186 -0.33 11.26 9.42
N LEU A 187 0.33 10.40 10.20
CA LEU A 187 1.18 10.83 11.32
C LEU A 187 2.52 11.43 10.84
N GLU A 188 3.03 10.98 9.70
CA GLU A 188 4.36 11.34 9.19
C GLU A 188 4.33 12.43 8.12
N VAL A 189 3.21 12.61 7.43
CA VAL A 189 3.08 13.58 6.35
C VAL A 189 3.39 15.01 6.84
N GLY A 190 4.29 15.70 6.13
CA GLY A 190 4.74 17.05 6.49
C GLY A 190 5.67 17.13 7.72
N ARG A 191 6.00 16.01 8.38
CA ARG A 191 7.07 15.94 9.39
C ARG A 191 8.45 15.81 8.75
N PRO A 192 9.55 16.10 9.46
CA PRO A 192 10.89 15.79 8.94
C PRO A 192 11.00 14.30 8.59
N ILE A 193 11.54 14.00 7.41
CA ILE A 193 11.86 12.65 6.96
C ILE A 193 12.86 12.05 7.96
N ASP A 194 12.46 10.97 8.60
CA ASP A 194 13.24 10.21 9.58
C ASP A 194 13.28 8.73 9.16
N LEU A 195 14.43 8.26 8.66
CA LEU A 195 14.59 6.88 8.22
C LEU A 195 14.62 5.86 9.38
N SER A 196 14.60 6.31 10.64
CA SER A 196 14.51 5.40 11.79
C SER A 196 13.09 4.88 12.01
N THR A 197 12.07 5.57 11.49
CA THR A 197 10.65 5.20 11.63
C THR A 197 10.21 4.06 10.71
N ILE A 198 11.02 3.77 9.69
CA ILE A 198 10.79 2.72 8.69
C ILE A 198 12.03 1.83 8.61
N GLN A 199 11.86 0.51 8.65
CA GLN A 199 12.97 -0.45 8.69
C GLN A 199 12.70 -1.66 7.80
N PRO A 200 13.74 -2.33 7.26
CA PRO A 200 13.56 -3.58 6.52
C PRO A 200 12.74 -4.61 7.31
N ILE A 201 11.77 -5.21 6.63
CA ILE A 201 10.84 -6.16 7.26
C ILE A 201 11.45 -7.56 7.20
N PRO A 202 11.64 -8.24 8.35
CA PRO A 202 12.20 -9.58 8.36
C PRO A 202 11.30 -10.57 7.63
N ALA A 203 11.92 -11.47 6.85
CA ALA A 203 11.22 -12.60 6.26
C ALA A 203 10.53 -13.44 7.35
N ILE A 204 9.44 -14.08 6.97
CA ILE A 204 8.77 -15.10 7.78
C ILE A 204 9.51 -16.42 7.56
N SER A 205 9.91 -17.07 8.66
CA SER A 205 10.67 -18.33 8.71
C SER A 205 9.82 -19.54 8.43
#